data_AF-A0A934DSM4-F1
#
_entry.id   AF-A0A934DSM4-F1
#
_cell.length_a   1.000
_cell.length_b   1.000
_cell.length_c   1.000
_cell.angle_alpha   90.00
_cell.angle_beta   90.00
_cell.angle_gamma   90.00
#
_symmetry.space_group_name_H-M   'P 1'
#
loop_
_entity.id
_entity.type
_entity.pdbx_description
1 polymer ?
#
loop_
_entity_poly.entity_id
_entity_poly.type
_entity_poly.pdbx_seq_one_letter_code
_entity_poly.pdbx_strand_id
1 'polypeptide(L)'
;MSRFCDRCGKEVGIVSSTTTTADGRIVSLCAACATLPAAGPGAGSFGQAPSWAQSAAGGAPYVPSPSGKGNLLAILVGVVVVLALLVVGGATMALLVLRRPASKPQVQSANPGTPTAESTGSQESAAPGEGSARPGQVREANWDGTKPFVCKGQEQVVLRNCSGSVEDTAVRAEERCKLTLVACKLAGRTALEVRNDAEVIVQGGELTGSTGFGSIAVRVSDHARASIQGATILGTEQAIRIANQASLKLTDVTLRVPTEAAESRWPFSLAIELADDAELAMEGGSVDWGGKGVQLKDSATLVARKTSIRSTRRDSDRMEPVGLSLTGGAAGIIVEGKIKGPRIAVSIDDVSSLTLQKTVTEGEVKSEGNARLKVSKDAPDAEASLEQLQTTLRNVRAELKPEHEKITRYSKGACGGIFACYKDNFPGGAVAGTVLMRVNATGKVQSTTLQGNIPPKVAECIRTVGKERTIENFDGPVGDLVCTYSGTITKGMQMLSIKSDYRKTK
;
A
#
# COMPACT_ATOMS: atom_id res chain seq x y z
N MET A 1 -4.62 -24.56 39.84
CA MET A 1 -5.49 -25.74 39.83
C MET A 1 -4.96 -26.71 38.78
N SER A 2 -4.17 -27.71 39.18
CA SER A 2 -3.75 -28.81 38.32
C SER A 2 -4.95 -29.72 38.02
N ARG A 3 -5.11 -30.14 36.76
CA ARG A 3 -6.20 -31.07 36.36
C ARG A 3 -5.59 -32.43 36.08
N PHE A 4 -6.00 -33.42 36.85
CA PHE A 4 -5.64 -34.83 36.67
C PHE A 4 -6.53 -35.48 35.62
N CYS A 5 -5.95 -36.33 34.76
CA CYS A 5 -6.71 -37.17 33.85
C CYS A 5 -7.03 -38.50 34.54
N ASP A 6 -8.30 -38.73 34.89
CA ASP A 6 -8.76 -39.92 35.63
C ASP A 6 -8.46 -41.25 34.92
N ARG A 7 -8.21 -41.23 33.61
CA ARG A 7 -7.97 -42.45 32.83
C ARG A 7 -6.52 -42.93 32.87
N CYS A 8 -5.57 -42.05 33.17
CA CYS A 8 -4.14 -42.37 33.07
C CYS A 8 -3.27 -41.85 34.23
N GLY A 9 -3.87 -41.19 35.23
CA GLY A 9 -3.22 -40.90 36.51
C GLY A 9 -2.00 -39.97 36.44
N LYS A 10 -1.87 -39.17 35.37
CA LYS A 10 -0.76 -38.22 35.18
C LYS A 10 -1.26 -36.78 35.03
N GLU A 11 -0.44 -35.83 35.49
CA GLU A 11 -0.62 -34.40 35.22
C GLU A 11 -0.39 -34.14 33.72
N VAL A 12 -1.34 -33.45 33.07
CA VAL A 12 -1.24 -33.14 31.64
C VAL A 12 -1.36 -31.63 31.43
N GLY A 13 -0.36 -31.05 30.76
CA GLY A 13 -0.23 -29.60 30.58
C GLY A 13 -1.02 -28.98 29.43
N ILE A 14 -1.57 -29.78 28.50
CA ILE A 14 -2.25 -29.25 27.30
C ILE A 14 -3.47 -30.10 26.95
N VAL A 15 -4.65 -29.46 26.92
CA VAL A 15 -5.92 -30.04 26.47
C VAL A 15 -6.14 -29.59 25.02
N SER A 16 -6.26 -30.53 24.08
CA SER A 16 -6.36 -30.22 22.65
C SER A 16 -7.79 -30.02 22.13
N SER A 17 -8.81 -30.51 22.83
CA SER A 17 -10.23 -30.24 22.50
C SER A 17 -11.18 -30.67 23.62
N THR A 18 -12.31 -29.96 23.72
CA THR A 18 -13.46 -30.28 24.59
C THR A 18 -14.69 -30.53 23.74
N THR A 19 -15.37 -31.65 23.99
CA THR A 19 -16.66 -31.99 23.37
C THR A 19 -17.68 -32.25 24.47
N THR A 20 -18.92 -31.80 24.24
CA THR A 20 -20.04 -32.02 25.16
C THR A 20 -20.78 -33.28 24.73
N THR A 21 -20.95 -34.23 25.67
CA THR A 21 -21.75 -35.44 25.43
C THR A 21 -23.24 -35.10 25.41
N ALA A 22 -24.07 -36.03 24.90
CA ALA A 22 -25.51 -35.84 24.75
C ALA A 22 -26.26 -35.60 26.07
N ASP A 23 -25.66 -35.94 27.22
CA ASP A 23 -26.14 -35.67 28.58
C ASP A 23 -25.57 -34.38 29.21
N GLY A 24 -24.90 -33.53 28.42
CA GLY A 24 -24.44 -32.20 28.85
C GLY A 24 -23.12 -32.20 29.62
N ARG A 25 -22.40 -33.33 29.68
CA ARG A 25 -21.08 -33.39 30.33
C ARG A 25 -19.97 -32.97 29.38
N ILE A 26 -19.06 -32.14 29.86
CA ILE A 26 -17.89 -31.71 29.09
C ILE A 26 -16.78 -32.74 29.28
N VAL A 27 -16.35 -33.37 28.18
CA VAL A 27 -15.25 -34.34 28.18
C VAL A 27 -14.08 -33.76 27.41
N SER A 28 -12.93 -33.66 28.08
CA SER A 28 -11.67 -33.23 27.48
C SER A 28 -10.92 -34.42 26.90
N LEU A 29 -10.59 -34.39 25.62
CA LEU A 29 -9.81 -35.42 24.95
C LEU A 29 -8.32 -35.07 24.98
N CYS A 30 -7.53 -35.94 25.60
CA CYS A 30 -6.07 -35.84 25.64
C CYS A 30 -5.47 -36.62 24.46
N ALA A 31 -4.68 -35.94 23.61
CA ALA A 31 -4.05 -36.52 22.43
C ALA A 31 -3.10 -37.70 22.74
N ALA A 32 -2.60 -37.81 23.98
CA ALA A 32 -1.65 -38.85 24.40
C ALA A 32 -2.25 -40.26 24.59
N CYS A 33 -3.58 -40.45 24.46
CA CYS A 33 -4.22 -41.76 24.61
C CYS A 33 -4.69 -42.41 23.30
N ALA A 34 -4.42 -41.82 22.14
CA ALA A 34 -4.92 -42.32 20.85
C ALA A 34 -4.11 -43.48 20.24
N THR A 35 -3.00 -43.89 20.87
CA THR A 35 -2.11 -44.94 20.33
C THR A 35 -1.77 -46.00 21.39
N LEU A 36 -2.70 -46.90 21.67
CA LEU A 36 -2.41 -48.19 22.31
C LEU A 36 -3.21 -49.29 21.57
N PRO A 37 -2.58 -50.40 21.14
CA PRO A 37 -3.28 -51.47 20.46
C PRO A 37 -4.06 -52.32 21.48
N ALA A 38 -5.34 -52.56 21.20
CA ALA A 38 -6.14 -53.52 21.95
C ALA A 38 -5.75 -54.94 21.54
N ALA A 39 -5.28 -55.73 22.50
CA ALA A 39 -5.10 -57.17 22.38
C ALA A 39 -6.34 -57.87 22.98
N GLY A 40 -6.94 -58.81 22.23
CA GLY A 40 -7.83 -59.85 22.78
C GLY A 40 -9.17 -60.03 22.04
N PRO A 41 -9.60 -61.28 21.73
CA PRO A 41 -10.60 -61.58 20.70
C PRO A 41 -12.02 -61.76 21.24
N GLY A 42 -13.03 -61.48 20.41
CA GLY A 42 -14.43 -61.81 20.71
C GLY A 42 -15.39 -61.36 19.62
N ALA A 43 -16.19 -62.31 19.15
CA ALA A 43 -17.14 -62.25 18.04
C ALA A 43 -18.08 -61.02 17.99
N GLY A 44 -18.50 -60.66 16.77
CA GLY A 44 -19.66 -59.79 16.56
C GLY A 44 -19.70 -59.13 15.18
N SER A 45 -20.38 -59.76 14.23
CA SER A 45 -20.73 -59.25 12.90
C SER A 45 -21.63 -58.01 12.95
N PHE A 46 -21.31 -56.95 12.21
CA PHE A 46 -22.18 -55.93 11.58
C PHE A 46 -21.22 -55.02 10.79
N GLY A 47 -21.27 -54.83 9.48
CA GLY A 47 -22.33 -54.24 8.67
C GLY A 47 -21.63 -53.37 7.61
N GLN A 48 -22.18 -53.32 6.40
CA GLN A 48 -21.55 -52.90 5.14
C GLN A 48 -21.03 -51.44 5.10
N ALA A 49 -19.93 -51.23 4.36
CA ALA A 49 -19.48 -49.91 3.89
C ALA A 49 -19.82 -49.73 2.39
N PRO A 50 -20.38 -48.59 1.95
CA PRO A 50 -20.72 -48.40 0.54
C PRO A 50 -19.55 -47.88 -0.29
N SER A 51 -19.48 -48.45 -1.49
CA SER A 51 -18.58 -48.15 -2.61
C SER A 51 -18.94 -46.85 -3.34
N TRP A 52 -18.00 -45.91 -3.42
CA TRP A 52 -17.96 -44.92 -4.50
C TRP A 52 -16.51 -44.52 -4.79
N ALA A 53 -15.78 -45.45 -5.40
CA ALA A 53 -14.59 -45.15 -6.17
C ALA A 53 -14.73 -45.90 -7.49
N GLN A 54 -15.20 -45.20 -8.53
CA GLN A 54 -14.88 -45.40 -9.96
C GLN A 54 -15.88 -44.67 -10.86
N SER A 55 -15.39 -44.34 -12.06
CA SER A 55 -16.05 -43.73 -13.24
C SER A 55 -16.02 -42.19 -13.30
N ALA A 56 -15.69 -41.52 -14.42
CA ALA A 56 -15.20 -41.97 -15.72
C ALA A 56 -14.56 -40.79 -16.46
N ALA A 57 -13.55 -41.10 -17.28
CA ALA A 57 -13.08 -40.26 -18.38
C ALA A 57 -14.06 -40.34 -19.56
N GLY A 58 -14.28 -39.24 -20.28
CA GLY A 58 -15.07 -39.22 -21.52
C GLY A 58 -15.34 -37.80 -22.02
N GLY A 59 -14.40 -37.22 -22.78
CA GLY A 59 -14.59 -35.95 -23.47
C GLY A 59 -15.19 -36.15 -24.86
N ALA A 60 -16.33 -35.51 -25.13
CA ALA A 60 -16.98 -35.47 -26.45
C ALA A 60 -16.43 -34.29 -27.30
N PRO A 61 -16.41 -34.40 -28.64
CA PRO A 61 -15.95 -33.33 -29.52
C PRO A 61 -17.03 -32.29 -29.81
N TYR A 62 -16.61 -31.03 -29.90
CA TYR A 62 -17.41 -29.85 -30.18
C TYR A 62 -17.57 -29.64 -31.71
N VAL A 63 -18.80 -29.40 -32.16
CA VAL A 63 -19.16 -29.07 -33.56
C VAL A 63 -19.36 -27.55 -33.69
N PRO A 64 -18.76 -26.85 -34.67
CA PRO A 64 -19.02 -25.43 -34.88
C PRO A 64 -20.24 -25.20 -35.78
N SER A 65 -21.07 -24.22 -35.40
CA SER A 65 -22.20 -23.70 -36.17
C SER A 65 -21.77 -22.51 -37.03
N PRO A 66 -22.21 -22.37 -38.30
CA PRO A 66 -21.89 -21.23 -39.15
C PRO A 66 -23.04 -20.20 -39.19
N SER A 67 -22.67 -18.92 -39.30
CA SER A 67 -23.34 -17.83 -40.06
C SER A 67 -23.46 -16.52 -39.29
N GLY A 68 -23.09 -15.43 -39.99
CA GLY A 68 -23.15 -14.06 -39.47
C GLY A 68 -22.34 -13.08 -40.31
N LYS A 69 -22.49 -13.12 -41.65
CA LYS A 69 -21.96 -12.07 -42.55
C LYS A 69 -23.11 -11.13 -42.91
N GLY A 70 -23.03 -9.89 -42.46
CA GLY A 70 -23.92 -8.82 -42.90
C GLY A 70 -23.93 -7.68 -41.90
N ASN A 71 -23.01 -6.71 -42.04
CA ASN A 71 -23.14 -5.30 -41.62
C ASN A 71 -21.83 -4.49 -41.68
N LEU A 72 -20.92 -4.77 -42.63
CA LEU A 72 -19.69 -3.98 -42.75
C LEU A 72 -19.84 -2.72 -43.63
N LEU A 73 -20.83 -2.67 -44.54
CA LEU A 73 -20.94 -1.56 -45.50
C LEU A 73 -21.61 -0.30 -44.93
N ALA A 74 -22.51 -0.44 -43.95
CA ALA A 74 -23.22 0.71 -43.38
C ALA A 74 -22.34 1.57 -42.43
N ILE A 75 -21.32 0.96 -41.81
CA ILE A 75 -20.44 1.65 -40.85
C ILE A 75 -19.40 2.51 -41.58
N LEU A 76 -18.96 2.10 -42.77
CA LEU A 76 -17.97 2.84 -43.55
C LEU A 76 -18.51 4.16 -44.12
N VAL A 77 -19.81 4.25 -44.45
CA VAL A 77 -20.40 5.49 -44.98
C VAL A 77 -20.59 6.55 -43.89
N GLY A 78 -20.89 6.14 -42.64
CA GLY A 78 -21.07 7.08 -41.52
C GLY A 78 -19.77 7.77 -41.08
N VAL A 79 -18.62 7.06 -41.13
CA VAL A 79 -17.34 7.60 -40.67
C VAL A 79 -16.79 8.68 -41.61
N VAL A 80 -17.04 8.57 -42.92
CA VAL A 80 -16.55 9.55 -43.91
C VAL A 80 -17.29 10.89 -43.79
N VAL A 81 -18.58 10.88 -43.44
CA VAL A 81 -19.39 12.12 -43.29
C VAL A 81 -18.99 12.90 -42.03
N VAL A 82 -18.66 12.21 -40.94
CA VAL A 82 -18.24 12.86 -39.68
C VAL A 82 -16.84 13.48 -39.81
N LEU A 83 -15.93 12.84 -40.54
CA LEU A 83 -14.58 13.38 -40.80
C LEU A 83 -14.61 14.61 -41.71
N ALA A 84 -15.54 14.68 -42.68
CA ALA A 84 -15.68 15.85 -43.54
C ALA A 84 -16.17 17.10 -42.78
N LEU A 85 -17.03 16.93 -41.77
CA LEU A 85 -17.55 18.04 -40.96
C LEU A 85 -16.52 18.63 -39.97
N LEU A 86 -15.56 17.82 -39.50
CA LEU A 86 -14.52 18.28 -38.58
C LEU A 86 -13.42 19.13 -39.25
N VAL A 87 -13.17 18.92 -40.55
CA VAL A 87 -12.14 19.69 -41.29
C VAL A 87 -12.61 21.12 -41.60
N VAL A 88 -13.92 21.36 -41.72
CA VAL A 88 -14.47 22.70 -42.01
C VAL A 88 -14.59 23.57 -40.75
N GLY A 89 -14.68 22.98 -39.55
CA GLY A 89 -14.83 23.71 -38.28
C GLY A 89 -13.54 24.21 -37.61
N GLY A 90 -12.36 23.77 -38.05
CA GLY A 90 -11.09 24.05 -37.37
C GLY A 90 -10.37 25.35 -37.76
N ALA A 91 -10.83 26.06 -38.79
CA ALA A 91 -10.08 27.17 -39.38
C ALA A 91 -10.37 28.57 -38.77
N THR A 92 -11.30 28.70 -37.81
CA THR A 92 -11.76 30.01 -37.29
C THR A 92 -11.23 30.42 -35.91
N MET A 93 -10.39 29.60 -35.25
CA MET A 93 -9.94 29.82 -33.86
C MET A 93 -8.44 30.20 -33.74
N ALA A 94 -7.84 30.87 -34.73
CA ALA A 94 -6.40 31.16 -34.74
C ALA A 94 -6.02 32.66 -34.84
N LEU A 95 -6.92 33.58 -34.47
CA LEU A 95 -6.61 35.02 -34.45
C LEU A 95 -7.32 35.72 -33.28
N LEU A 96 -6.70 35.76 -32.09
CA LEU A 96 -6.90 36.82 -31.06
C LEU A 96 -6.16 36.51 -29.75
N VAL A 97 -4.82 36.60 -29.70
CA VAL A 97 -4.11 36.82 -28.42
C VAL A 97 -2.83 37.63 -28.62
N LEU A 98 -2.91 38.96 -28.70
CA LEU A 98 -1.79 39.85 -28.39
C LEU A 98 -2.32 41.19 -27.84
N ARG A 99 -2.21 41.39 -26.51
CA ARG A 99 -1.88 42.65 -25.82
C ARG A 99 -2.16 42.53 -24.32
N ARG A 100 -1.12 42.66 -23.48
CA ARG A 100 -1.25 43.02 -22.06
C ARG A 100 -0.46 44.32 -21.85
N PRO A 101 -1.05 45.38 -21.27
CA PRO A 101 -0.27 46.46 -20.70
C PRO A 101 0.01 46.20 -19.22
N ALA A 102 1.19 46.64 -18.79
CA ALA A 102 1.65 46.63 -17.40
C ALA A 102 0.92 47.70 -16.58
N SER A 103 0.50 47.36 -15.34
CA SER A 103 0.01 48.32 -14.36
C SER A 103 0.86 48.29 -13.08
N LYS A 104 1.16 49.51 -12.61
CA LYS A 104 1.91 49.86 -11.39
C LYS A 104 1.08 49.58 -10.11
N PRO A 105 1.73 49.44 -8.94
CA PRO A 105 1.03 49.25 -7.68
C PRO A 105 0.50 50.58 -7.13
N GLN A 106 -0.78 50.61 -6.74
CA GLN A 106 -1.35 51.69 -5.92
C GLN A 106 -1.48 51.24 -4.46
N VAL A 107 -1.14 52.20 -3.59
CA VAL A 107 -1.27 52.21 -2.13
C VAL A 107 -2.59 52.87 -1.76
N GLN A 108 -3.44 52.20 -0.97
CA GLN A 108 -4.55 52.79 -0.18
C GLN A 108 -4.67 51.92 1.09
N SER A 109 -4.38 52.42 2.31
CA SER A 109 -5.02 53.46 3.13
C SER A 109 -6.39 53.06 3.71
N ALA A 110 -6.59 53.43 4.97
CA ALA A 110 -7.38 52.73 5.98
C ALA A 110 -8.82 53.20 6.18
N ASN A 111 -9.53 52.40 7.01
CA ASN A 111 -10.51 52.76 8.04
C ASN A 111 -12.04 52.69 7.73
N PRO A 112 -12.91 52.61 8.77
CA PRO A 112 -13.81 51.46 9.00
C PRO A 112 -15.31 51.82 8.98
N GLY A 113 -16.18 50.79 8.95
CA GLY A 113 -17.62 50.95 9.14
C GLY A 113 -18.29 49.65 9.62
N THR A 114 -18.95 49.72 10.78
CA THR A 114 -19.84 48.70 11.36
C THR A 114 -21.31 49.06 11.05
N PRO A 115 -22.33 48.24 11.39
CA PRO A 115 -23.23 47.64 10.40
C PRO A 115 -24.68 48.17 10.50
N THR A 116 -25.51 47.84 9.51
CA THR A 116 -26.97 47.98 9.60
C THR A 116 -27.66 46.66 9.25
N ALA A 117 -28.74 46.41 9.99
CA ALA A 117 -29.47 45.17 10.11
C ALA A 117 -30.53 44.95 9.01
N GLU A 118 -31.24 43.83 9.19
CA GLU A 118 -32.54 43.44 8.61
C GLU A 118 -32.55 42.77 7.23
N SER A 119 -32.81 41.46 7.25
CA SER A 119 -33.84 40.88 6.39
C SER A 119 -34.25 39.50 6.93
N THR A 120 -35.49 39.44 7.39
CA THR A 120 -36.24 38.26 7.80
C THR A 120 -36.77 37.59 6.53
N GLY A 121 -36.35 36.35 6.26
CA GLY A 121 -36.78 35.58 5.09
C GLY A 121 -37.08 34.13 5.46
N SER A 122 -38.32 33.73 5.24
CA SER A 122 -38.96 32.47 5.56
C SER A 122 -38.18 31.23 5.09
N GLN A 123 -38.02 30.27 6.01
CA GLN A 123 -37.36 28.98 5.78
C GLN A 123 -38.36 27.99 5.19
N GLU A 124 -38.29 27.78 3.88
CA GLU A 124 -38.95 26.69 3.17
C GLU A 124 -38.03 25.45 3.20
N SER A 125 -38.59 24.34 3.68
CA SER A 125 -37.89 23.09 3.95
C SER A 125 -37.51 22.38 2.65
N ALA A 126 -36.36 22.72 2.08
CA ALA A 126 -35.75 22.03 0.95
C ALA A 126 -34.79 20.92 1.41
N ALA A 127 -34.76 19.82 0.65
CA ALA A 127 -33.89 18.65 0.80
C ALA A 127 -32.40 19.03 1.02
N PRO A 128 -31.58 18.16 1.66
CA PRO A 128 -30.19 18.47 1.99
C PRO A 128 -29.36 18.69 0.72
N GLY A 129 -29.23 19.95 0.32
CA GLY A 129 -28.40 20.38 -0.79
C GLY A 129 -26.93 20.19 -0.44
N GLU A 130 -26.16 19.70 -1.41
CA GLU A 130 -24.70 19.74 -1.43
C GLU A 130 -24.23 21.20 -1.40
N GLY A 131 -24.27 21.82 -0.23
CA GLY A 131 -23.73 23.15 0.00
C GLY A 131 -22.23 23.11 -0.21
N SER A 132 -21.78 23.64 -1.34
CA SER A 132 -20.36 23.82 -1.66
C SER A 132 -19.70 24.63 -0.54
N ALA A 133 -18.99 23.93 0.35
CA ALA A 133 -18.34 24.53 1.51
C ALA A 133 -17.28 25.53 1.02
N ARG A 134 -17.24 26.72 1.65
CA ARG A 134 -16.20 27.71 1.35
C ARG A 134 -14.82 27.11 1.70
N PRO A 135 -13.82 27.20 0.81
CA PRO A 135 -12.46 26.76 1.11
C PRO A 135 -11.96 27.38 2.41
N GLY A 136 -11.53 26.54 3.35
CA GLY A 136 -10.96 26.98 4.62
C GLY A 136 -11.90 26.94 5.84
N GLN A 137 -13.19 26.65 5.68
CA GLN A 137 -14.05 26.45 6.85
C GLN A 137 -13.82 25.06 7.44
N VAL A 138 -13.41 25.00 8.72
CA VAL A 138 -13.34 23.75 9.48
C VAL A 138 -14.76 23.31 9.83
N ARG A 139 -15.14 22.12 9.40
CA ARG A 139 -16.44 21.51 9.70
C ARG A 139 -16.24 20.31 10.62
N GLU A 140 -16.96 20.28 11.72
CA GLU A 140 -17.11 19.06 12.50
C GLU A 140 -18.16 18.18 11.82
N ALA A 141 -17.80 16.93 11.53
CA ALA A 141 -18.70 15.96 10.90
C ALA A 141 -19.07 14.86 11.90
N ASN A 142 -20.31 14.40 11.82
CA ASN A 142 -20.75 13.22 12.55
C ASN A 142 -20.65 12.02 11.61
N TRP A 143 -19.98 10.96 12.04
CA TRP A 143 -19.82 9.73 11.29
C TRP A 143 -20.38 8.56 12.11
N ASP A 144 -21.28 7.80 11.50
CA ASP A 144 -22.04 6.72 12.15
C ASP A 144 -21.27 5.40 12.23
N GLY A 145 -20.11 5.31 11.58
CA GLY A 145 -19.28 4.11 11.58
C GLY A 145 -19.77 2.97 10.68
N THR A 146 -20.84 3.16 9.92
CA THR A 146 -21.47 2.07 9.12
C THR A 146 -20.99 2.05 7.67
N LYS A 147 -20.60 3.21 7.13
CA LYS A 147 -20.09 3.37 5.77
C LYS A 147 -18.72 4.03 5.77
N PRO A 148 -17.88 3.83 4.74
CA PRO A 148 -16.63 4.56 4.59
C PRO A 148 -16.83 6.08 4.71
N PHE A 149 -16.01 6.73 5.52
CA PHE A 149 -15.91 8.18 5.55
C PHE A 149 -14.88 8.64 4.52
N VAL A 150 -15.25 9.58 3.64
CA VAL A 150 -14.35 10.12 2.62
C VAL A 150 -14.25 11.64 2.77
N CYS A 151 -13.04 12.13 2.98
CA CYS A 151 -12.71 13.55 2.93
C CYS A 151 -11.87 13.82 1.68
N LYS A 152 -12.31 14.78 0.86
CA LYS A 152 -11.71 15.07 -0.46
C LYS A 152 -11.62 16.57 -0.72
N GLY A 153 -10.92 16.95 -1.79
CA GLY A 153 -10.71 18.35 -2.17
C GLY A 153 -10.04 19.17 -1.07
N GLN A 154 -10.44 20.43 -0.93
CA GLN A 154 -9.86 21.37 0.06
C GLN A 154 -10.64 21.42 1.37
N GLU A 155 -11.39 20.36 1.69
CA GLU A 155 -12.18 20.29 2.91
C GLU A 155 -11.28 20.27 4.15
N GLN A 156 -11.78 20.87 5.24
CA GLN A 156 -11.17 20.76 6.55
C GLN A 156 -12.20 20.14 7.49
N VAL A 157 -11.95 18.91 7.92
CA VAL A 157 -12.93 18.11 8.68
C VAL A 157 -12.35 17.70 10.02
N VAL A 158 -13.18 17.71 11.06
CA VAL A 158 -12.88 17.12 12.37
C VAL A 158 -13.89 16.03 12.68
N LEU A 159 -13.41 14.84 13.05
CA LEU A 159 -14.22 13.76 13.64
C LEU A 159 -13.76 13.54 15.08
N ARG A 160 -14.70 13.50 16.02
CA ARG A 160 -14.43 13.28 17.45
C ARG A 160 -15.19 12.08 17.97
N ASN A 161 -14.56 11.31 18.85
CA ASN A 161 -15.16 10.19 19.57
C ASN A 161 -15.91 9.22 18.65
N CYS A 162 -15.40 9.05 17.43
CA CYS A 162 -16.07 8.30 16.39
C CYS A 162 -15.68 6.82 16.49
N SER A 163 -16.63 5.91 16.26
CA SER A 163 -16.35 4.49 16.23
C SER A 163 -17.05 3.85 15.04
N GLY A 164 -16.32 3.03 14.28
CA GLY A 164 -16.88 2.37 13.11
C GLY A 164 -16.06 1.18 12.68
N SER A 165 -16.75 0.22 12.06
CA SER A 165 -16.16 -0.96 11.46
C SER A 165 -16.79 -1.17 10.09
N VAL A 166 -15.99 -1.00 9.04
CA VAL A 166 -16.44 -1.20 7.65
C VAL A 166 -15.63 -2.32 6.99
N GLU A 167 -16.12 -2.87 5.90
CA GLU A 167 -15.44 -3.99 5.22
C GLU A 167 -14.13 -3.57 4.52
N ASP A 168 -14.10 -2.37 3.92
CA ASP A 168 -12.97 -1.87 3.13
C ASP A 168 -12.18 -0.79 3.88
N THR A 169 -12.07 0.43 3.33
CA THR A 169 -11.41 1.56 4.01
C THR A 169 -12.39 2.30 4.93
N ALA A 170 -12.12 2.35 6.23
CA ALA A 170 -12.98 3.05 7.20
C ALA A 170 -12.96 4.57 7.00
N VAL A 171 -11.76 5.15 6.93
CA VAL A 171 -11.58 6.58 6.70
C VAL A 171 -10.56 6.78 5.58
N ARG A 172 -10.97 7.52 4.53
CA ARG A 172 -10.11 7.91 3.41
C ARG A 172 -10.00 9.43 3.32
N ALA A 173 -8.79 9.95 3.32
CA ALA A 173 -8.49 11.36 3.07
C ALA A 173 -7.68 11.50 1.78
N GLU A 174 -8.15 12.35 0.87
CA GLU A 174 -7.52 12.56 -0.44
C GLU A 174 -7.62 14.01 -0.96
N GLU A 175 -6.89 14.29 -2.03
CA GLU A 175 -6.99 15.53 -2.83
C GLU A 175 -6.75 16.84 -2.06
N ARG A 176 -5.77 16.86 -1.14
CA ARG A 176 -5.46 18.00 -0.24
C ARG A 176 -6.47 18.22 0.90
N CYS A 177 -7.31 17.24 1.22
CA CYS A 177 -8.17 17.31 2.40
C CYS A 177 -7.31 17.44 3.66
N LYS A 178 -7.78 18.24 4.63
CA LYS A 178 -7.24 18.27 5.99
C LYS A 178 -8.21 17.61 6.96
N LEU A 179 -7.85 16.46 7.53
CA LEU A 179 -8.72 15.72 8.43
C LEU A 179 -8.08 15.59 9.81
N THR A 180 -8.83 15.92 10.87
CA THR A 180 -8.44 15.68 12.25
C THR A 180 -9.34 14.62 12.88
N LEU A 181 -8.74 13.55 13.39
CA LEU A 181 -9.41 12.47 14.12
C LEU A 181 -9.03 12.57 15.60
N VAL A 182 -10.01 12.69 16.49
CA VAL A 182 -9.77 12.78 17.93
C VAL A 182 -10.48 11.66 18.65
N ALA A 183 -9.70 10.79 19.32
CA ALA A 183 -10.20 9.64 20.08
C ALA A 183 -11.13 8.72 19.27
N CYS A 184 -10.79 8.47 18.00
CA CYS A 184 -11.60 7.60 17.14
C CYS A 184 -11.12 6.14 17.16
N LYS A 185 -12.07 5.20 17.10
CA LYS A 185 -11.84 3.75 16.97
C LYS A 185 -12.28 3.28 15.60
N LEU A 186 -11.33 3.08 14.70
CA LEU A 186 -11.56 2.75 13.29
C LEU A 186 -11.17 1.30 13.01
N ALA A 187 -12.05 0.55 12.33
CA ALA A 187 -11.76 -0.79 11.87
C ALA A 187 -12.19 -1.00 10.41
N GLY A 188 -11.37 -1.74 9.65
CA GLY A 188 -11.69 -2.21 8.31
C GLY A 188 -10.46 -2.81 7.63
N ARG A 189 -10.57 -3.30 6.38
CA ARG A 189 -9.39 -3.78 5.64
C ARG A 189 -8.29 -2.73 5.61
N THR A 190 -8.69 -1.46 5.55
CA THR A 190 -7.83 -0.33 5.88
C THR A 190 -8.53 0.62 6.85
N ALA A 191 -7.98 0.79 8.06
CA ALA A 191 -8.61 1.70 9.03
C ALA A 191 -8.45 3.17 8.59
N LEU A 192 -7.26 3.54 8.12
CA LEU A 192 -6.97 4.89 7.65
C LEU A 192 -6.15 4.86 6.36
N GLU A 193 -6.66 5.51 5.31
CA GLU A 193 -5.95 5.72 4.05
C GLU A 193 -5.79 7.22 3.78
N VAL A 194 -4.54 7.66 3.59
CA VAL A 194 -4.20 9.06 3.29
C VAL A 194 -3.41 9.11 2.00
N ARG A 195 -3.90 9.85 1.00
CA ARG A 195 -3.27 9.92 -0.33
C ARG A 195 -3.43 11.29 -0.98
N ASN A 196 -2.77 11.49 -2.12
CA ASN A 196 -2.94 12.64 -3.02
C ASN A 196 -2.84 13.98 -2.27
N ASP A 197 -1.69 14.23 -1.64
CA ASP A 197 -1.39 15.47 -0.89
C ASP A 197 -2.30 15.77 0.32
N ALA A 198 -3.14 14.83 0.76
CA ALA A 198 -3.96 15.01 1.96
C ALA A 198 -3.12 15.08 3.24
N GLU A 199 -3.67 15.75 4.25
CA GLU A 199 -3.03 15.97 5.56
C GLU A 199 -3.95 15.45 6.67
N VAL A 200 -3.47 14.50 7.48
CA VAL A 200 -4.26 13.90 8.56
C VAL A 200 -3.56 14.01 9.90
N ILE A 201 -4.31 14.42 10.92
CA ILE A 201 -3.88 14.43 12.32
C ILE A 201 -4.75 13.47 13.10
N VAL A 202 -4.14 12.52 13.82
CA VAL A 202 -4.82 11.57 14.70
C VAL A 202 -4.35 11.79 16.14
N GLN A 203 -5.30 12.06 17.04
CA GLN A 203 -5.06 12.32 18.45
C GLN A 203 -5.74 11.25 19.30
N GLY A 204 -4.99 10.23 19.69
CA GLY A 204 -5.47 9.06 20.42
C GLY A 204 -6.31 8.11 19.57
N GLY A 205 -6.93 7.13 20.22
CA GLY A 205 -7.84 6.17 19.60
C GLY A 205 -7.17 4.85 19.21
N GLU A 206 -7.86 4.09 18.36
CA GLU A 206 -7.46 2.76 17.92
C GLU A 206 -7.69 2.61 16.41
N LEU A 207 -6.67 2.14 15.67
CA LEU A 207 -6.72 1.93 14.23
C LEU A 207 -6.45 0.45 13.94
N THR A 208 -7.48 -0.28 13.50
CA THR A 208 -7.41 -1.74 13.33
C THR A 208 -7.59 -2.17 11.88
N GLY A 209 -6.55 -2.75 11.29
CA GLY A 209 -6.65 -3.48 10.02
C GLY A 209 -7.35 -4.82 10.24
N SER A 210 -8.45 -5.07 9.53
CA SER A 210 -9.25 -6.29 9.68
C SER A 210 -8.54 -7.51 9.08
N THR A 211 -8.92 -8.71 9.52
CA THR A 211 -8.38 -9.95 8.97
C THR A 211 -8.68 -10.09 7.47
N GLY A 212 -7.66 -10.44 6.67
CA GLY A 212 -7.81 -10.68 5.23
C GLY A 212 -6.51 -10.38 4.48
N PHE A 213 -6.41 -10.88 3.25
CA PHE A 213 -5.27 -10.61 2.38
C PHE A 213 -5.24 -9.13 1.96
N GLY A 214 -4.09 -8.49 2.06
CA GLY A 214 -3.88 -7.08 1.81
C GLY A 214 -4.43 -6.17 2.92
N SER A 215 -4.57 -6.67 4.15
CA SER A 215 -5.04 -5.86 5.28
C SER A 215 -3.94 -4.94 5.82
N ILE A 216 -4.23 -3.64 5.87
CA ILE A 216 -3.27 -2.61 6.28
C ILE A 216 -3.98 -1.65 7.24
N ALA A 217 -3.56 -1.53 8.50
CA ALA A 217 -4.26 -0.61 9.41
C ALA A 217 -4.14 0.86 8.95
N VAL A 218 -2.94 1.32 8.60
CA VAL A 218 -2.67 2.68 8.12
C VAL A 218 -1.89 2.66 6.81
N ARG A 219 -2.42 3.34 5.80
CA ARG A 219 -1.75 3.56 4.50
C ARG A 219 -1.57 5.05 4.24
N VAL A 220 -0.34 5.46 3.93
CA VAL A 220 -0.01 6.85 3.56
C VAL A 220 0.76 6.83 2.23
N SER A 221 0.25 7.48 1.19
CA SER A 221 0.86 7.49 -0.14
C SER A 221 0.76 8.84 -0.86
N ASP A 222 1.46 8.97 -1.99
CA ASP A 222 1.28 10.03 -2.97
C ASP A 222 1.42 11.44 -2.37
N HIS A 223 2.57 11.70 -1.75
CA HIS A 223 2.93 12.94 -1.06
C HIS A 223 2.02 13.33 0.12
N ALA A 224 1.13 12.43 0.56
CA ALA A 224 0.32 12.65 1.74
C ALA A 224 1.17 12.77 3.01
N ARG A 225 0.59 13.44 4.01
CA ARG A 225 1.21 13.69 5.31
C ARG A 225 0.27 13.25 6.41
N ALA A 226 0.78 12.49 7.35
CA ALA A 226 0.01 12.08 8.51
C ALA A 226 0.81 12.26 9.81
N SER A 227 0.12 12.62 10.89
CA SER A 227 0.67 12.71 12.24
C SER A 227 -0.24 11.96 13.20
N ILE A 228 0.26 10.91 13.83
CA ILE A 228 -0.51 10.06 14.76
C ILE A 228 0.12 10.14 16.14
N GLN A 229 -0.65 10.58 17.13
CA GLN A 229 -0.20 10.74 18.51
C GLN A 229 -1.04 9.90 19.47
N GLY A 230 -0.39 9.12 20.34
CA GLY A 230 -1.05 8.40 21.45
C GLY A 230 -2.06 7.32 21.04
N ALA A 231 -2.07 6.91 19.77
CA ALA A 231 -3.00 5.90 19.26
C ALA A 231 -2.43 4.48 19.39
N THR A 232 -3.32 3.49 19.45
CA THR A 232 -2.97 2.09 19.27
C THR A 232 -3.24 1.67 17.83
N ILE A 233 -2.26 1.06 17.15
CA ILE A 233 -2.40 0.57 15.78
C ILE A 233 -2.29 -0.96 15.81
N LEU A 234 -3.33 -1.64 15.33
CA LEU A 234 -3.43 -3.09 15.29
C LEU A 234 -3.45 -3.55 13.82
N GLY A 235 -2.36 -4.14 13.35
CA GLY A 235 -2.28 -4.70 12.00
C GLY A 235 -2.36 -6.22 12.03
N THR A 236 -3.18 -6.83 11.19
CA THR A 236 -3.23 -8.30 11.03
C THR A 236 -2.14 -8.79 10.10
N GLU A 237 -2.08 -8.27 8.88
CA GLU A 237 -1.01 -8.57 7.92
C GLU A 237 0.05 -7.46 7.95
N GLN A 238 -0.41 -6.22 7.80
CA GLN A 238 0.44 -5.04 7.85
C GLN A 238 -0.17 -3.98 8.76
N ALA A 239 0.63 -3.38 9.65
CA ALA A 239 0.12 -2.27 10.47
C ALA A 239 0.25 -0.94 9.72
N ILE A 240 1.42 -0.66 9.15
CA ILE A 240 1.67 0.62 8.46
C ILE A 240 2.34 0.39 7.11
N ARG A 241 1.88 1.11 6.09
CA ARG A 241 2.54 1.22 4.79
C ARG A 241 2.67 2.68 4.38
N ILE A 242 3.90 3.10 4.03
CA ILE A 242 4.22 4.45 3.55
C ILE A 242 4.94 4.32 2.20
N ALA A 243 4.46 5.04 1.19
CA ALA A 243 5.03 4.98 -0.16
C ALA A 243 4.90 6.31 -0.92
N ASN A 244 5.55 6.41 -2.08
CA ASN A 244 5.42 7.51 -3.04
C ASN A 244 5.61 8.89 -2.39
N GLN A 245 6.76 9.13 -1.76
CA GLN A 245 7.13 10.41 -1.14
C GLN A 245 6.19 10.89 -0.02
N ALA A 246 5.38 10.00 0.54
CA ALA A 246 4.56 10.30 1.71
C ALA A 246 5.41 10.42 2.99
N SER A 247 4.89 11.15 3.96
CA SER A 247 5.52 11.29 5.29
C SER A 247 4.55 10.95 6.42
N LEU A 248 5.05 10.24 7.43
CA LEU A 248 4.30 9.89 8.63
C LEU A 248 5.10 10.26 9.88
N LYS A 249 4.46 10.95 10.82
CA LYS A 249 4.98 11.19 12.16
C LYS A 249 4.19 10.36 13.17
N LEU A 250 4.89 9.59 14.01
CA LEU A 250 4.33 8.81 15.11
C LEU A 250 4.88 9.35 16.44
N THR A 251 4.00 9.68 17.37
CA THR A 251 4.39 10.13 18.72
C THR A 251 3.63 9.33 19.78
N ASP A 252 4.35 8.63 20.65
CA ASP A 252 3.78 7.78 21.71
C ASP A 252 2.76 6.74 21.20
N VAL A 253 3.03 6.16 20.02
CA VAL A 253 2.17 5.17 19.38
C VAL A 253 2.54 3.76 19.82
N THR A 254 1.52 2.94 20.12
CA THR A 254 1.68 1.50 20.33
C THR A 254 1.23 0.75 19.08
N LEU A 255 2.15 0.09 18.40
CA LEU A 255 1.88 -0.73 17.22
C LEU A 255 2.00 -2.20 17.58
N ARG A 256 0.97 -2.99 17.24
CA ARG A 256 0.99 -4.44 17.43
C ARG A 256 0.57 -5.17 16.15
N VAL A 257 1.38 -6.15 15.76
CA VAL A 257 1.01 -7.17 14.79
C VAL A 257 1.00 -8.54 15.50
N PRO A 258 -0.18 -9.08 15.83
CA PRO A 258 -0.28 -10.29 16.64
C PRO A 258 0.29 -11.50 15.90
N THR A 259 0.97 -12.37 16.66
CA THR A 259 1.64 -13.57 16.14
C THR A 259 0.67 -14.56 15.50
N GLU A 260 -0.58 -14.63 15.98
CA GLU A 260 -1.59 -15.55 15.45
C GLU A 260 -1.88 -15.28 13.96
N ALA A 261 -1.78 -14.03 13.51
CA ALA A 261 -1.91 -13.71 12.09
C ALA A 261 -0.76 -14.26 11.24
N ALA A 262 0.43 -14.42 11.83
CA ALA A 262 1.64 -14.94 11.18
C ALA A 262 1.69 -16.48 11.09
N GLU A 263 0.80 -17.19 11.79
CA GLU A 263 0.65 -18.66 11.67
C GLU A 263 -0.34 -19.07 10.58
N SER A 264 -1.16 -18.13 10.09
CA SER A 264 -1.90 -18.33 8.86
C SER A 264 -0.91 -18.54 7.70
N ARG A 265 -1.35 -19.20 6.63
CA ARG A 265 -0.57 -19.75 5.49
C ARG A 265 0.38 -18.77 4.78
N TRP A 266 0.47 -17.52 5.23
CA TRP A 266 1.17 -16.41 4.61
C TRP A 266 2.28 -15.87 5.54
N PRO A 267 3.55 -16.19 5.24
CA PRO A 267 4.69 -15.85 6.09
C PRO A 267 5.07 -14.35 6.10
N PHE A 268 4.20 -13.46 5.63
CA PHE A 268 4.59 -12.09 5.22
C PHE A 268 4.13 -10.98 6.16
N SER A 269 3.63 -11.28 7.37
CA SER A 269 3.17 -10.23 8.26
C SER A 269 4.31 -9.25 8.55
N LEU A 270 4.10 -7.96 8.29
CA LEU A 270 5.11 -6.91 8.33
C LEU A 270 4.57 -5.73 9.16
N ALA A 271 5.27 -5.32 10.22
CA ALA A 271 4.77 -4.24 11.06
C ALA A 271 4.71 -2.90 10.30
N ILE A 272 5.84 -2.50 9.71
CA ILE A 272 5.96 -1.23 8.99
C ILE A 272 6.73 -1.46 7.68
N GLU A 273 6.20 -0.94 6.58
CA GLU A 273 6.89 -0.85 5.29
C GLU A 273 7.02 0.61 4.84
N LEU A 274 8.24 0.97 4.43
CA LEU A 274 8.54 2.23 3.76
C LEU A 274 9.18 1.93 2.41
N ALA A 275 8.71 2.60 1.35
CA ALA A 275 9.24 2.47 -0.01
C ALA A 275 9.15 3.80 -0.78
N ASP A 276 9.76 3.87 -1.96
CA ASP A 276 9.61 4.98 -2.92
C ASP A 276 9.76 6.38 -2.26
N ASP A 277 10.94 6.68 -1.68
CA ASP A 277 11.26 7.95 -0.97
C ASP A 277 10.39 8.28 0.27
N ALA A 278 9.68 7.31 0.84
CA ALA A 278 8.86 7.52 2.03
C ALA A 278 9.67 7.97 3.27
N GLU A 279 9.08 8.82 4.10
CA GLU A 279 9.68 9.32 5.34
C GLU A 279 8.86 8.92 6.57
N LEU A 280 9.50 8.32 7.58
CA LEU A 280 8.90 8.01 8.88
C LEU A 280 9.70 8.64 10.00
N ALA A 281 9.03 9.44 10.83
CA ALA A 281 9.55 9.94 12.08
C ALA A 281 8.80 9.29 13.25
N MET A 282 9.53 8.70 14.20
CA MET A 282 8.98 8.08 15.41
C MET A 282 9.59 8.71 16.66
N GLU A 283 8.76 9.08 17.61
CA GLU A 283 9.17 9.60 18.91
C GLU A 283 8.40 8.88 20.02
N GLY A 284 9.12 8.16 20.87
CA GLY A 284 8.52 7.28 21.88
C GLY A 284 7.86 6.03 21.27
N GLY A 285 6.98 5.42 22.05
CA GLY A 285 6.14 4.29 21.61
C GLY A 285 6.85 2.93 21.49
N SER A 286 6.08 1.95 21.03
CA SER A 286 6.56 0.58 20.80
C SER A 286 6.00 -0.03 19.52
N VAL A 287 6.82 -0.86 18.87
CA VAL A 287 6.46 -1.68 17.71
C VAL A 287 6.69 -3.13 18.11
N ASP A 288 5.59 -3.85 18.33
CA ASP A 288 5.59 -5.27 18.65
C ASP A 288 5.10 -6.07 17.43
N TRP A 289 5.89 -7.05 16.96
CA TRP A 289 5.53 -7.84 15.78
C TRP A 289 5.76 -9.35 15.94
N GLY A 290 4.90 -10.14 15.29
CA GLY A 290 5.05 -11.60 15.18
C GLY A 290 5.82 -12.09 13.95
N GLY A 291 5.94 -11.29 12.87
CA GLY A 291 6.63 -11.67 11.62
C GLY A 291 7.89 -10.86 11.34
N LYS A 292 7.86 -10.02 10.30
CA LYS A 292 8.90 -9.01 10.04
C LYS A 292 8.56 -7.71 10.78
N GLY A 293 9.57 -7.06 11.36
CA GLY A 293 9.38 -5.81 12.09
C GLY A 293 9.21 -4.63 11.15
N VAL A 294 10.27 -3.89 10.94
CA VAL A 294 10.31 -2.67 10.13
C VAL A 294 11.15 -2.91 8.88
N GLN A 295 10.61 -2.61 7.70
CA GLN A 295 11.33 -2.74 6.43
C GLN A 295 11.36 -1.40 5.69
N LEU A 296 12.57 -0.97 5.34
CA LEU A 296 12.82 0.18 4.48
C LEU A 296 13.39 -0.31 3.14
N LYS A 297 12.83 0.21 2.05
CA LYS A 297 13.23 -0.09 0.68
C LYS A 297 13.54 1.20 -0.07
N ASP A 298 14.26 1.03 -1.17
CA ASP A 298 14.64 2.12 -2.07
C ASP A 298 15.33 3.24 -1.26
N SER A 299 14.95 4.49 -1.46
CA SER A 299 15.45 5.68 -0.78
C SER A 299 14.66 6.07 0.48
N ALA A 300 13.89 5.14 1.08
CA ALA A 300 13.11 5.42 2.27
C ALA A 300 13.97 5.86 3.46
N THR A 301 13.42 6.75 4.30
CA THR A 301 14.11 7.31 5.46
C THR A 301 13.33 7.05 6.77
N LEU A 302 14.02 6.53 7.79
CA LEU A 302 13.51 6.37 9.15
C LEU A 302 14.32 7.22 10.14
N VAL A 303 13.62 7.98 10.98
CA VAL A 303 14.19 8.63 12.17
C VAL A 303 13.38 8.17 13.38
N ALA A 304 13.99 7.43 14.29
CA ALA A 304 13.34 6.95 15.50
C ALA A 304 14.08 7.42 16.76
N ARG A 305 13.34 7.94 17.74
CA ARG A 305 13.89 8.38 19.03
C ARG A 305 13.11 7.74 20.17
N LYS A 306 13.82 7.16 21.15
CA LYS A 306 13.20 6.52 22.33
C LYS A 306 12.14 5.46 21.97
N THR A 307 12.32 4.81 20.83
CA THR A 307 11.38 3.83 20.28
C THR A 307 11.86 2.41 20.57
N SER A 308 10.95 1.53 20.98
CA SER A 308 11.22 0.10 21.15
C SER A 308 10.65 -0.70 19.98
N ILE A 309 11.50 -1.45 19.29
CA ILE A 309 11.19 -2.34 18.18
C ILE A 309 11.44 -3.76 18.69
N ARG A 310 10.39 -4.51 19.06
CA ARG A 310 10.46 -5.85 19.64
C ARG A 310 9.72 -6.95 18.87
N SER A 311 10.42 -8.05 18.58
CA SER A 311 9.78 -9.30 18.16
C SER A 311 9.08 -9.98 19.33
N THR A 312 7.82 -10.37 19.15
CA THR A 312 7.06 -11.19 20.10
C THR A 312 7.25 -12.68 19.86
N ARG A 313 7.75 -13.09 18.69
CA ARG A 313 8.02 -14.49 18.35
C ARG A 313 9.31 -14.96 19.03
N ARG A 314 9.25 -16.08 19.77
CA ARG A 314 10.40 -16.65 20.49
C ARG A 314 11.27 -17.53 19.61
N ASP A 315 10.68 -18.41 18.80
CA ASP A 315 11.43 -19.39 18.01
C ASP A 315 10.64 -19.74 16.75
N SER A 316 11.26 -19.61 15.58
CA SER A 316 10.78 -20.30 14.39
C SER A 316 11.97 -20.73 13.55
N ASP A 317 12.16 -22.04 13.42
CA ASP A 317 13.28 -22.61 12.65
C ASP A 317 13.19 -22.37 11.13
N ARG A 318 12.06 -21.86 10.64
CA ARG A 318 11.77 -21.79 9.20
C ARG A 318 11.90 -20.41 8.56
N MET A 319 12.01 -19.35 9.36
CA MET A 319 12.27 -17.99 8.89
C MET A 319 13.15 -17.29 9.88
N GLU A 320 13.95 -16.34 9.41
CA GLU A 320 14.72 -15.44 10.26
C GLU A 320 13.92 -14.13 10.41
N PRO A 321 13.15 -13.93 11.50
CA PRO A 321 12.50 -12.65 11.74
C PRO A 321 13.60 -11.59 11.91
N VAL A 322 13.56 -10.57 11.05
CA VAL A 322 14.43 -9.41 11.15
C VAL A 322 13.63 -8.28 11.81
N GLY A 323 14.21 -7.67 12.84
CA GLY A 323 13.58 -6.53 13.51
C GLY A 323 13.55 -5.27 12.67
N LEU A 324 14.69 -4.92 12.07
CA LEU A 324 14.83 -3.78 11.17
C LEU A 324 15.63 -4.20 9.93
N SER A 325 15.05 -4.03 8.74
CA SER A 325 15.68 -4.36 7.45
C SER A 325 15.75 -3.11 6.57
N LEU A 326 16.94 -2.81 6.03
CA LEU A 326 17.19 -1.69 5.12
C LEU A 326 17.78 -2.20 3.81
N THR A 327 17.16 -1.86 2.68
CA THR A 327 17.56 -2.29 1.33
C THR A 327 17.43 -1.15 0.33
N GLY A 328 18.08 -1.25 -0.84
CA GLY A 328 17.81 -0.33 -1.97
C GLY A 328 18.29 1.12 -1.79
N GLY A 329 19.15 1.40 -0.81
CA GLY A 329 19.62 2.77 -0.51
C GLY A 329 18.89 3.45 0.64
N ALA A 330 18.18 2.66 1.45
CA ALA A 330 17.41 3.17 2.57
C ALA A 330 18.33 3.79 3.63
N ALA A 331 17.82 4.77 4.36
CA ALA A 331 18.54 5.46 5.43
C ALA A 331 17.77 5.37 6.75
N GLY A 332 18.47 5.05 7.84
CA GLY A 332 17.87 4.95 9.17
C GLY A 332 18.72 5.62 10.24
N ILE A 333 18.06 6.24 11.21
CA ILE A 333 18.69 6.77 12.43
C ILE A 333 17.84 6.35 13.62
N ILE A 334 18.48 5.74 14.62
CA ILE A 334 17.81 5.34 15.86
C ILE A 334 18.60 5.88 17.05
N VAL A 335 17.96 6.75 17.82
CA VAL A 335 18.53 7.45 18.98
C VAL A 335 17.82 7.00 20.25
N GLU A 336 18.58 6.52 21.24
CA GLU A 336 18.06 6.06 22.54
C GLU A 336 16.97 4.98 22.41
N GLY A 337 17.03 4.17 21.35
CA GLY A 337 16.04 3.14 21.05
C GLY A 337 16.41 1.78 21.62
N LYS A 338 15.51 0.82 21.43
CA LYS A 338 15.77 -0.60 21.65
C LYS A 338 15.28 -1.42 20.47
N ILE A 339 16.13 -2.29 19.92
CA ILE A 339 15.79 -3.19 18.83
C ILE A 339 16.03 -4.62 19.30
N LYS A 340 15.00 -5.44 19.35
CA LYS A 340 15.08 -6.84 19.76
C LYS A 340 14.55 -7.75 18.66
N GLY A 341 15.45 -8.48 18.02
CA GLY A 341 15.14 -9.59 17.12
C GLY A 341 15.32 -10.94 17.84
N PRO A 342 14.65 -12.01 17.39
CA PRO A 342 14.83 -13.35 17.96
C PRO A 342 16.18 -13.95 17.54
N ARG A 343 16.60 -13.71 16.29
CA ARG A 343 17.96 -14.01 15.80
C ARG A 343 18.63 -12.76 15.27
N ILE A 344 18.01 -12.08 14.31
CA ILE A 344 18.55 -10.89 13.67
C ILE A 344 17.78 -9.67 14.15
N ALA A 345 18.45 -8.78 14.89
CA ALA A 345 17.88 -7.50 15.27
C ALA A 345 17.84 -6.54 14.07
N VAL A 346 18.92 -6.50 13.29
CA VAL A 346 19.10 -5.55 12.20
C VAL A 346 19.75 -6.24 10.99
N SER A 347 19.25 -6.00 9.78
CA SER A 347 19.92 -6.36 8.52
C SER A 347 19.96 -5.14 7.59
N ILE A 348 21.12 -4.90 6.97
CA ILE A 348 21.38 -3.74 6.11
C ILE A 348 22.10 -4.26 4.87
N ASP A 349 21.50 -4.01 3.71
CA ASP A 349 22.01 -4.51 2.44
C ASP A 349 22.24 -3.36 1.44
N ASP A 350 22.93 -3.67 0.34
CA ASP A 350 23.22 -2.78 -0.80
C ASP A 350 23.99 -1.51 -0.42
N VAL A 351 23.46 -0.33 -0.71
CA VAL A 351 24.05 1.00 -0.43
C VAL A 351 23.34 1.70 0.72
N SER A 352 22.59 0.96 1.53
CA SER A 352 21.78 1.48 2.62
C SER A 352 22.65 1.95 3.79
N SER A 353 22.13 2.86 4.62
CA SER A 353 22.85 3.41 5.77
C SER A 353 22.03 3.39 7.05
N LEU A 354 22.65 3.02 8.16
CA LEU A 354 22.02 3.02 9.49
C LEU A 354 22.95 3.64 10.53
N THR A 355 22.42 4.58 11.30
CA THR A 355 23.10 5.15 12.47
C THR A 355 22.36 4.79 13.75
N LEU A 356 23.05 4.12 14.68
CA LEU A 356 22.54 3.75 15.99
C LEU A 356 23.26 4.58 17.06
N GLN A 357 22.55 5.43 17.79
CA GLN A 357 23.10 6.27 18.87
C GLN A 357 22.44 5.92 20.20
N LYS A 358 23.22 5.47 21.20
CA LYS A 358 22.68 5.00 22.49
C LYS A 358 21.55 3.96 22.34
N THR A 359 21.58 3.19 21.25
CA THR A 359 20.53 2.22 20.94
C THR A 359 20.97 0.83 21.38
N VAL A 360 20.09 0.14 22.10
CA VAL A 360 20.34 -1.23 22.57
C VAL A 360 19.83 -2.21 21.53
N THR A 361 20.71 -3.07 21.03
CA THR A 361 20.35 -4.17 20.12
C THR A 361 20.44 -5.52 20.83
N GLU A 362 19.36 -6.28 20.83
CA GLU A 362 19.29 -7.66 21.29
C GLU A 362 19.05 -8.57 20.09
N GLY A 363 20.10 -9.25 19.62
CA GLY A 363 20.13 -10.06 18.41
C GLY A 363 21.33 -9.70 17.53
N GLU A 364 21.53 -10.47 16.46
CA GLU A 364 22.58 -10.26 15.47
C GLU A 364 22.32 -9.00 14.63
N VAL A 365 23.39 -8.31 14.25
CA VAL A 365 23.37 -7.20 13.29
C VAL A 365 24.13 -7.66 12.04
N LYS A 366 23.42 -7.82 10.93
CA LYS A 366 23.98 -8.19 9.63
C LYS A 366 24.14 -6.97 8.73
N SER A 367 25.27 -6.89 8.03
CA SER A 367 25.57 -5.84 7.07
C SER A 367 26.22 -6.48 5.86
N GLU A 368 25.58 -6.38 4.69
CA GLU A 368 26.04 -6.98 3.43
C GLU A 368 26.26 -5.91 2.35
N GLY A 369 27.08 -6.22 1.35
CA GLY A 369 27.35 -5.31 0.22
C GLY A 369 28.12 -4.04 0.61
N ASN A 370 27.65 -2.88 0.16
CA ASN A 370 28.24 -1.56 0.41
C ASN A 370 27.52 -0.81 1.56
N ALA A 371 26.81 -1.56 2.42
CA ALA A 371 26.03 -1.01 3.51
C ALA A 371 26.92 -0.23 4.50
N ARG A 372 26.37 0.85 5.06
CA ARG A 372 27.06 1.71 6.03
C ARG A 372 26.38 1.66 7.38
N LEU A 373 27.00 0.99 8.35
CA LEU A 373 26.53 0.97 9.74
C LEU A 373 27.44 1.84 10.61
N LYS A 374 26.86 2.81 11.33
CA LYS A 374 27.54 3.60 12.36
C LYS A 374 26.88 3.36 13.72
N VAL A 375 27.65 2.86 14.68
CA VAL A 375 27.19 2.67 16.07
C VAL A 375 27.95 3.62 16.98
N SER A 376 27.24 4.49 17.70
CA SER A 376 27.80 5.44 18.66
C SER A 376 27.25 5.18 20.06
N LYS A 377 28.15 5.04 21.03
CA LYS A 377 27.80 4.94 22.45
C LYS A 377 27.51 6.31 23.05
N ASP A 378 28.21 7.33 22.56
CA ASP A 378 27.99 8.72 22.94
C ASP A 378 26.89 9.30 22.05
N ALA A 379 25.91 9.97 22.66
CA ALA A 379 25.04 10.85 21.91
C ALA A 379 25.71 12.22 21.95
N PRO A 380 26.16 12.77 20.81
CA PRO A 380 26.20 14.22 20.70
C PRO A 380 24.81 14.77 21.05
N ASP A 381 24.70 16.05 21.37
CA ASP A 381 23.41 16.70 21.59
C ASP A 381 22.40 16.23 20.54
N ALA A 382 21.32 15.58 20.99
CA ALA A 382 20.45 14.82 20.08
C ALA A 382 19.82 15.76 19.02
N GLU A 383 19.61 17.02 19.38
CA GLU A 383 19.17 18.09 18.48
C GLU A 383 20.23 18.43 17.42
N ALA A 384 21.50 18.59 17.82
CA ALA A 384 22.60 18.83 16.87
C ALA A 384 22.81 17.64 15.93
N SER A 385 22.65 16.41 16.42
CA SER A 385 22.69 15.21 15.58
C SER A 385 21.54 15.17 14.58
N LEU A 386 20.34 15.58 15.00
CA LEU A 386 19.15 15.62 14.14
C LEU A 386 19.26 16.71 13.07
N GLU A 387 19.78 17.88 13.40
CA GLU A 387 20.03 18.96 12.43
C GLU A 387 21.15 18.60 11.45
N GLN A 388 22.25 18.04 11.95
CA GLN A 388 23.34 17.55 11.12
C GLN A 388 22.85 16.42 10.21
N LEU A 389 21.97 15.53 10.68
CA LEU A 389 21.36 14.48 9.89
C LEU A 389 20.30 14.98 8.92
N GLN A 390 19.48 15.97 9.27
CA GLN A 390 18.61 16.64 8.31
C GLN A 390 19.43 17.32 7.22
N THR A 391 20.62 17.80 7.56
CA THR A 391 21.58 18.34 6.60
C THR A 391 22.21 17.24 5.77
N THR A 392 22.65 16.12 6.37
CA THR A 392 23.15 14.94 5.65
C THR A 392 22.08 14.35 4.74
N LEU A 393 20.84 14.21 5.19
CA LEU A 393 19.70 13.76 4.40
C LEU A 393 19.38 14.76 3.30
N ARG A 394 19.42 16.07 3.56
CA ARG A 394 19.30 17.10 2.50
C ARG A 394 20.42 16.97 1.48
N ASN A 395 21.65 16.71 1.90
CA ASN A 395 22.81 16.56 1.02
C ASN A 395 22.79 15.24 0.25
N VAL A 396 22.50 14.12 0.90
CA VAL A 396 22.29 12.81 0.27
C VAL A 396 21.10 12.89 -0.68
N ARG A 397 20.00 13.54 -0.30
CA ARG A 397 18.88 13.81 -1.21
C ARG A 397 19.26 14.76 -2.34
N ALA A 398 20.17 15.71 -2.12
CA ALA A 398 20.72 16.58 -3.16
C ALA A 398 21.66 15.82 -4.11
N GLU A 399 22.43 14.87 -3.59
CA GLU A 399 23.33 13.96 -4.32
C GLU A 399 22.58 12.82 -5.03
N LEU A 400 21.42 12.40 -4.49
CA LEU A 400 20.44 11.51 -5.13
C LEU A 400 19.47 12.28 -6.04
N LYS A 401 19.43 13.61 -5.96
CA LYS A 401 18.61 14.49 -6.80
C LYS A 401 19.07 14.66 -8.25
N PRO A 402 20.27 14.29 -8.73
CA PRO A 402 20.50 14.32 -10.16
C PRO A 402 19.88 13.05 -10.75
N GLU A 403 18.56 13.09 -11.01
CA GLU A 403 17.88 12.55 -12.21
C GLU A 403 16.42 12.11 -12.02
N HIS A 404 15.87 12.00 -10.80
CA HIS A 404 14.42 11.77 -10.63
C HIS A 404 13.58 13.07 -10.72
N GLU A 405 14.12 14.14 -11.30
CA GLU A 405 13.39 15.37 -11.55
C GLU A 405 12.20 15.09 -12.51
N LYS A 406 11.00 14.92 -11.91
CA LYS A 406 9.69 14.87 -12.58
C LYS A 406 9.64 13.99 -13.83
N ILE A 407 10.08 12.75 -13.70
CA ILE A 407 10.00 11.74 -14.77
C ILE A 407 8.55 11.38 -15.17
N THR A 408 7.56 11.68 -14.32
CA THR A 408 6.13 11.47 -14.63
C THR A 408 5.66 12.19 -15.89
N ARG A 409 6.35 13.26 -16.32
CA ARG A 409 6.04 13.94 -17.59
C ARG A 409 6.37 13.09 -18.82
N TYR A 410 7.41 12.26 -18.74
CA TYR A 410 7.90 11.43 -19.85
C TYR A 410 7.18 10.09 -19.93
N SER A 411 6.54 9.67 -18.84
CA SER A 411 5.97 8.32 -18.74
C SER A 411 4.46 8.27 -18.97
N LYS A 412 3.76 9.42 -19.02
CA LYS A 412 2.31 9.48 -19.23
C LYS A 412 1.95 8.92 -20.60
N GLY A 413 1.22 7.80 -20.61
CA GLY A 413 0.84 7.10 -21.84
C GLY A 413 2.00 6.42 -22.57
N ALA A 414 3.23 6.48 -22.06
CA ALA A 414 4.41 5.95 -22.77
C ALA A 414 4.35 4.42 -22.91
N CYS A 415 3.76 3.74 -21.94
CA CYS A 415 3.48 2.30 -21.96
C CYS A 415 2.15 1.94 -22.66
N GLY A 416 1.50 2.89 -23.32
CA GLY A 416 0.26 2.67 -24.06
C GLY A 416 0.44 1.68 -25.22
N GLY A 417 -0.54 0.80 -25.41
CA GLY A 417 -0.54 -0.22 -26.47
C GLY A 417 -0.11 -1.62 -26.01
N ILE A 418 0.63 -1.76 -24.90
CA ILE A 418 1.01 -3.07 -24.35
C ILE A 418 -0.23 -3.92 -24.04
N PHE A 419 -1.28 -3.32 -23.48
CA PHE A 419 -2.52 -4.02 -23.17
C PHE A 419 -3.34 -4.43 -24.39
N ALA A 420 -3.29 -3.64 -25.48
CA ALA A 420 -3.93 -4.03 -26.73
C ALA A 420 -3.28 -5.31 -27.28
N CYS A 421 -1.95 -5.41 -27.22
CA CYS A 421 -1.23 -6.62 -27.62
C CYS A 421 -1.69 -7.87 -26.86
N TYR A 422 -1.90 -7.76 -25.54
CA TYR A 422 -2.44 -8.86 -24.75
C TYR A 422 -3.89 -9.16 -25.08
N LYS A 423 -4.74 -8.14 -25.22
CA LYS A 423 -6.16 -8.31 -25.55
C LYS A 423 -6.36 -9.08 -26.86
N ASP A 424 -5.54 -8.77 -27.87
CA ASP A 424 -5.73 -9.31 -29.21
C ASP A 424 -5.02 -10.66 -29.41
N ASN A 425 -3.98 -10.96 -28.61
CA ASN A 425 -3.10 -12.12 -28.84
C ASN A 425 -3.01 -13.11 -27.67
N PHE A 426 -3.69 -12.87 -26.54
CA PHE A 426 -3.66 -13.75 -25.37
C PHE A 426 -5.06 -14.19 -24.95
N PRO A 427 -5.38 -15.50 -24.98
CA PRO A 427 -6.73 -16.00 -24.70
C PRO A 427 -7.17 -15.85 -23.22
N GLY A 428 -6.22 -15.57 -22.31
CA GLY A 428 -6.46 -15.34 -20.89
C GLY A 428 -5.44 -16.06 -20.01
N GLY A 429 -5.36 -15.64 -18.75
CA GLY A 429 -4.43 -16.13 -17.74
C GLY A 429 -3.76 -15.02 -16.94
N ALA A 430 -2.90 -15.41 -16.00
CA ALA A 430 -2.03 -14.49 -15.29
C ALA A 430 -0.93 -13.99 -16.25
N VAL A 431 -0.63 -12.69 -16.17
CA VAL A 431 0.42 -12.05 -16.96
C VAL A 431 1.31 -11.24 -16.04
N ALA A 432 2.61 -11.31 -16.27
CA ALA A 432 3.60 -10.48 -15.60
C ALA A 432 4.81 -10.31 -16.51
N GLY A 433 5.32 -9.08 -16.61
CA GLY A 433 6.49 -8.81 -17.42
C GLY A 433 7.00 -7.38 -17.28
N THR A 434 8.20 -7.18 -17.80
CA THR A 434 8.86 -5.88 -17.88
C THR A 434 9.25 -5.62 -19.33
N VAL A 435 8.92 -4.42 -19.82
CA VAL A 435 9.28 -3.93 -21.14
C VAL A 435 10.25 -2.77 -20.94
N LEU A 436 11.47 -2.93 -21.43
CA LEU A 436 12.50 -1.90 -21.40
C LEU A 436 12.62 -1.30 -22.80
N MET A 437 12.23 -0.05 -22.96
CA MET A 437 12.27 0.69 -24.22
C MET A 437 13.36 1.76 -24.17
N ARG A 438 14.33 1.69 -25.05
CA ARG A 438 15.33 2.76 -25.17
C ARG A 438 14.76 3.93 -25.94
N VAL A 439 14.75 5.12 -25.37
CA VAL A 439 14.15 6.33 -25.93
C VAL A 439 15.24 7.35 -26.22
N ASN A 440 15.23 7.91 -27.42
CA ASN A 440 16.19 8.95 -27.82
C ASN A 440 15.76 10.35 -27.36
N ALA A 441 16.56 11.37 -27.71
CA ALA A 441 16.28 12.77 -27.34
C ALA A 441 15.00 13.36 -27.99
N THR A 442 14.43 12.71 -29.01
CA THR A 442 13.16 13.13 -29.65
C THR A 442 11.96 12.39 -29.10
N GLY A 443 12.12 11.53 -28.07
CA GLY A 443 11.04 10.72 -27.53
C GLY A 443 10.71 9.47 -28.34
N LYS A 444 11.50 9.14 -29.37
CA LYS A 444 11.28 7.95 -30.21
C LYS A 444 11.99 6.75 -29.61
N VAL A 445 11.28 5.61 -29.56
CA VAL A 445 11.84 4.34 -29.10
C VAL A 445 12.79 3.76 -30.17
N GLN A 446 14.01 3.45 -29.77
CA GLN A 446 15.07 2.87 -30.61
C GLN A 446 15.11 1.34 -30.50
N SER A 447 14.88 0.81 -29.30
CA SER A 447 14.91 -0.63 -29.05
C SER A 447 13.91 -1.03 -27.97
N THR A 448 13.50 -2.30 -27.95
CA THR A 448 12.56 -2.85 -26.98
C THR A 448 13.03 -4.22 -26.53
N THR A 449 13.35 -4.33 -25.23
CA THR A 449 13.75 -5.57 -24.56
C THR A 449 12.63 -6.04 -23.64
N LEU A 450 12.38 -7.34 -23.65
CA LEU A 450 11.27 -7.96 -22.91
C LEU A 450 11.83 -8.92 -21.85
N GLN A 451 11.29 -8.85 -20.64
CA GLN A 451 11.60 -9.76 -19.54
C GLN A 451 10.31 -10.32 -18.92
N GLY A 452 10.34 -11.58 -18.49
CA GLY A 452 9.19 -12.28 -17.90
C GLY A 452 8.58 -13.34 -18.83
N ASN A 453 7.50 -13.98 -18.36
CA ASN A 453 6.80 -15.03 -19.11
C ASN A 453 5.78 -14.41 -20.08
N ILE A 454 6.29 -13.88 -21.19
CA ILE A 454 5.49 -13.18 -22.20
C ILE A 454 5.23 -14.13 -23.37
N PRO A 455 3.96 -14.44 -23.69
CA PRO A 455 3.62 -15.30 -24.82
C PRO A 455 4.23 -14.78 -26.13
N PRO A 456 4.75 -15.65 -27.02
CA PRO A 456 5.48 -15.23 -28.23
C PRO A 456 4.73 -14.22 -29.12
N LYS A 457 3.44 -14.45 -29.37
CA LYS A 457 2.59 -13.54 -30.18
C LYS A 457 2.43 -12.16 -29.54
N VAL A 458 2.30 -12.12 -28.22
CA VAL A 458 2.22 -10.87 -27.46
C VAL A 458 3.58 -10.15 -27.49
N ALA A 459 4.67 -10.89 -27.32
CA ALA A 459 6.03 -10.35 -27.37
C ALA A 459 6.34 -9.71 -28.74
N GLU A 460 5.92 -10.32 -29.84
CA GLU A 460 6.04 -9.76 -31.18
C GLU A 460 5.25 -8.46 -31.32
N CYS A 461 3.97 -8.46 -30.92
CA CYS A 461 3.14 -7.24 -30.94
C CYS A 461 3.76 -6.11 -30.12
N ILE A 462 4.23 -6.39 -28.90
CA ILE A 462 4.85 -5.36 -28.04
C ILE A 462 6.10 -4.78 -28.70
N ARG A 463 6.94 -5.59 -29.37
CA ARG A 463 8.12 -5.07 -30.08
C ARG A 463 7.74 -4.19 -31.27
N THR A 464 6.68 -4.55 -32.00
CA THR A 464 6.19 -3.74 -33.13
C THR A 464 5.65 -2.39 -32.63
N VAL A 465 4.73 -2.42 -31.66
CA VAL A 465 4.18 -1.20 -31.03
C VAL A 465 5.29 -0.35 -30.42
N GLY A 466 6.25 -0.99 -29.76
CA GLY A 466 7.42 -0.31 -29.17
C GLY A 466 8.23 0.45 -30.22
N LYS A 467 8.60 -0.19 -31.35
CA LYS A 467 9.39 0.45 -32.42
C LYS A 467 8.71 1.67 -33.07
N GLU A 468 7.39 1.64 -33.17
CA GLU A 468 6.61 2.73 -33.76
C GLU A 468 6.30 3.85 -32.76
N ARG A 469 6.53 3.60 -31.47
CA ARG A 469 6.16 4.53 -30.40
C ARG A 469 7.05 5.78 -30.41
N THR A 470 6.39 6.93 -30.39
CA THR A 470 6.97 8.22 -30.04
C THR A 470 6.19 8.77 -28.85
N ILE A 471 6.90 9.20 -27.81
CA ILE A 471 6.31 9.80 -26.62
C ILE A 471 5.96 11.25 -26.96
N GLU A 472 4.67 11.58 -26.94
CA GLU A 472 4.21 12.94 -27.24
C GLU A 472 4.75 13.95 -26.22
N ASN A 473 5.19 15.11 -26.72
CA ASN A 473 5.75 16.20 -25.91
C ASN A 473 6.96 15.77 -25.05
N PHE A 474 7.73 14.79 -25.54
CA PHE A 474 8.94 14.36 -24.87
C PHE A 474 10.04 15.43 -24.98
N ASP A 475 10.51 15.88 -23.83
CA ASP A 475 11.66 16.77 -23.70
C ASP A 475 12.67 16.25 -22.67
N GLY A 476 12.68 14.92 -22.50
CA GLY A 476 13.60 14.24 -21.61
C GLY A 476 14.97 13.99 -22.25
N PRO A 477 15.99 13.68 -21.44
CA PRO A 477 17.27 13.20 -21.97
C PRO A 477 17.13 11.80 -22.58
N VAL A 478 18.11 11.34 -23.36
CA VAL A 478 18.18 9.94 -23.82
C VAL A 478 18.19 8.99 -22.61
N GLY A 479 17.42 7.90 -22.68
CA GLY A 479 17.23 7.01 -21.54
C GLY A 479 16.44 5.75 -21.87
N ASP A 480 16.10 4.99 -20.84
CA ASP A 480 15.33 3.74 -20.90
C ASP A 480 14.01 3.93 -20.15
N LEU A 481 12.90 3.79 -20.88
CA LEU A 481 11.56 3.70 -20.34
C LEU A 481 11.28 2.25 -19.93
N VAL A 482 10.98 2.03 -18.65
CA VAL A 482 10.67 0.73 -18.06
C VAL A 482 9.18 0.65 -17.76
N CYS A 483 8.48 -0.27 -18.41
CA CYS A 483 7.08 -0.55 -18.18
C CYS A 483 6.95 -1.93 -17.51
N THR A 484 6.63 -1.95 -16.22
CA THR A 484 6.34 -3.19 -15.49
C THR A 484 4.85 -3.39 -15.40
N TYR A 485 4.36 -4.57 -15.73
CA TYR A 485 2.95 -4.90 -15.62
C TYR A 485 2.74 -6.27 -14.97
N SER A 486 1.60 -6.40 -14.32
CA SER A 486 1.15 -7.65 -13.71
C SER A 486 -0.36 -7.69 -13.59
N GLY A 487 -0.96 -8.88 -13.68
CA GLY A 487 -2.37 -9.08 -13.37
C GLY A 487 -2.96 -10.30 -14.07
N THR A 488 -4.27 -10.28 -14.30
CA THR A 488 -5.00 -11.40 -14.90
C THR A 488 -5.92 -10.92 -16.02
N ILE A 489 -5.93 -11.66 -17.12
CA ILE A 489 -6.80 -11.44 -18.27
C ILE A 489 -7.78 -12.59 -18.36
N THR A 490 -9.08 -12.31 -18.39
CA THR A 490 -10.14 -13.29 -18.63
C THR A 490 -11.04 -12.80 -19.76
N LYS A 491 -11.81 -13.70 -20.39
CA LYS A 491 -12.76 -13.31 -21.44
C LYS A 491 -13.72 -12.23 -20.92
N GLY A 492 -13.55 -10.99 -21.37
CA GLY A 492 -14.39 -9.85 -21.01
C GLY A 492 -13.97 -9.05 -19.76
N MET A 493 -12.93 -9.47 -19.01
CA MET A 493 -12.44 -8.71 -17.85
C MET A 493 -10.91 -8.66 -17.81
N GLN A 494 -10.36 -7.50 -17.49
CA GLN A 494 -8.93 -7.25 -17.38
C GLN A 494 -8.64 -6.58 -16.03
N MET A 495 -7.87 -7.24 -15.18
CA MET A 495 -7.33 -6.65 -13.95
C MET A 495 -5.82 -6.58 -14.11
N LEU A 496 -5.33 -5.47 -14.69
CA LEU A 496 -3.92 -5.25 -14.96
C LEU A 496 -3.44 -3.98 -14.26
N SER A 497 -2.29 -4.09 -13.59
CA SER A 497 -1.54 -2.94 -13.09
C SER A 497 -0.36 -2.69 -14.01
N ILE A 498 -0.07 -1.41 -14.29
CA ILE A 498 1.12 -0.99 -15.02
C ILE A 498 1.81 0.14 -14.27
N LYS A 499 3.10 -0.03 -13.98
CA LYS A 499 3.99 1.00 -13.44
C LYS A 499 4.96 1.38 -14.55
N SER A 500 5.12 2.67 -14.79
CA SER A 500 6.08 3.22 -15.74
C SER A 500 7.17 3.98 -15.00
N ASP A 501 8.41 3.77 -15.40
CA ASP A 501 9.61 4.39 -14.85
C ASP A 501 10.52 4.81 -16.03
N TYR A 502 11.32 5.87 -15.89
CA TYR A 502 12.27 6.30 -16.92
C TYR A 502 13.64 6.45 -16.28
N ARG A 503 14.68 5.94 -16.94
CA ARG A 503 16.05 5.94 -16.42
C ARG A 503 16.95 6.58 -17.46
N LYS A 504 17.57 7.71 -17.14
CA LYS A 504 18.55 8.29 -18.05
C LYS A 504 19.74 7.34 -18.17
N THR A 505 20.33 7.27 -19.35
CA THR A 505 21.56 6.52 -19.54
C THR A 505 22.75 7.45 -19.36
N LYS A 506 23.72 6.99 -18.57
CA LYS A 506 24.97 7.70 -18.36
C LYS A 506 25.80 7.81 -19.64
#